data_AF-A0A946TVX3-F1
#
_entry.id   AF-A0A946TVX3-F1
#
_cell.length_a   1.000
_cell.length_b   1.000
_cell.length_c   1.000
_cell.angle_alpha   90.00
_cell.angle_beta   90.00
_cell.angle_gamma   90.00
#
_symmetry.space_group_name_H-M   'P 1'
#
loop_
_entity.id
_entity.type
_entity.pdbx_description
1 polymer ?
#
loop_
_entity_poly.entity_id
_entity_poly.type
_entity_poly.pdbx_seq_one_letter_code
_entity_poly.pdbx_strand_id
1 'polypeptide(L)'
;MKSFRSLAFSIIILVGLLGIVLHAAIKSSAPERIVKKYADCHVHLLDFLQNGEFMNADKKFPGGVYGEQDDTGRFVSLPFGERGRRIEVLLESMEEAQVHNALVCGMPFIKKWSQNEPFQRPRYYLDSPSRVKPARDTDVSVGSAIIDYKMKYADNPANLSKLKGIHPSLCGFDATDLGAVDLLIKRIKEFPGVWECVGEVMSRHDDLTNLTTGERPRANHPALARVCRFAGEHYLPVSIHHNIAPISRNSNEVKLPTYLNEFIELLDYCRAGNNGCNVSTNFIWCHSGISRRIVVKDLHFWIGEVLKNYSDQVYIDLSWVVLDDYVLPNLESWVKLISMYPDRFMIGSDVVGTVSKMNQTLKPYDKLLAALPEKIRNKVAHDNFANLFESMSLMRRKNGFGDKGIRISPDYVYSDKLHVRPDFKNSNIMEKRTESLQNK
;
A
#
# COMPACT_ATOMS: atom_id res chain seq x y z
N MET A 1 61.27 -12.94 23.20
CA MET A 1 59.82 -12.90 22.86
C MET A 1 59.19 -11.52 23.16
N LYS A 2 59.74 -10.40 22.66
CA LYS A 2 59.12 -9.06 22.82
C LYS A 2 58.92 -8.27 21.51
N SER A 3 59.56 -8.63 20.39
CA SER A 3 59.38 -7.89 19.12
C SER A 3 58.23 -8.41 18.23
N PHE A 4 57.73 -9.64 18.43
CA PHE A 4 56.66 -10.20 17.60
C PHE A 4 55.24 -9.68 17.91
N ARG A 5 55.01 -9.09 19.09
CA ARG A 5 53.67 -8.57 19.46
C ARG A 5 53.38 -7.17 18.90
N SER A 6 54.41 -6.36 18.64
CA SER A 6 54.23 -5.00 18.10
C SER A 6 53.85 -5.02 16.61
N LEU A 7 54.43 -5.95 15.83
CA LEU A 7 54.18 -6.04 14.39
C LEU A 7 52.77 -6.56 14.07
N ALA A 8 52.27 -7.51 14.86
CA ALA A 8 50.91 -8.04 14.73
C ALA A 8 49.83 -6.99 15.05
N PHE A 9 50.08 -6.12 16.04
CA PHE A 9 49.11 -5.09 16.44
C PHE A 9 49.00 -3.97 15.38
N SER A 10 50.10 -3.58 14.74
CA SER A 10 50.10 -2.58 13.66
C SER A 10 49.42 -3.08 12.38
N ILE A 11 49.53 -4.37 12.05
CA ILE A 11 48.86 -4.95 10.88
C ILE A 11 47.34 -5.03 11.08
N ILE A 12 46.87 -5.34 12.31
CA ILE A 12 45.43 -5.39 12.63
C ILE A 12 44.80 -4.00 12.55
N ILE A 13 45.50 -2.95 12.99
CA ILE A 13 45.01 -1.57 12.89
C ILE A 13 44.97 -1.10 11.42
N LEU A 14 45.97 -1.46 10.61
CA LEU A 14 46.00 -1.08 9.19
C LEU A 14 44.92 -1.79 8.37
N VAL A 15 44.65 -3.07 8.64
CA VAL A 15 43.56 -3.83 8.01
C VAL A 15 42.18 -3.34 8.48
N GLY A 16 42.06 -2.94 9.75
CA GLY A 16 40.86 -2.31 10.29
C GLY A 16 40.57 -0.95 9.64
N LEU A 17 41.59 -0.10 9.47
CA LEU A 17 41.44 1.19 8.78
C LEU A 17 41.17 1.01 7.28
N LEU A 18 41.83 0.07 6.60
CA LEU A 18 41.55 -0.22 5.19
C LEU A 18 40.11 -0.75 5.02
N GLY A 19 39.64 -1.60 5.95
CA GLY A 19 38.29 -2.12 5.97
C GLY A 19 37.24 -1.03 6.18
N ILE A 20 37.50 -0.08 7.09
CA ILE A 20 36.62 1.09 7.33
C ILE A 20 36.60 2.04 6.13
N VAL A 21 37.76 2.29 5.50
CA VAL A 21 37.86 3.14 4.29
C VAL A 21 37.21 2.46 3.09
N LEU A 22 37.31 1.13 2.93
CA LEU A 22 36.56 0.40 1.89
C LEU A 22 35.06 0.41 2.17
N HIS A 23 34.62 0.25 3.42
CA HIS A 23 33.20 0.30 3.78
C HIS A 23 32.61 1.70 3.59
N ALA A 24 33.39 2.75 3.87
CA ALA A 24 33.02 4.13 3.60
C ALA A 24 33.02 4.46 2.08
N ALA A 25 33.98 3.92 1.33
CA ALA A 25 34.05 4.09 -0.13
C ALA A 25 32.91 3.35 -0.86
N ILE A 26 32.50 2.16 -0.38
CA ILE A 26 31.36 1.41 -0.94
C ILE A 26 30.02 2.07 -0.62
N LYS A 27 29.91 2.84 0.48
CA LYS A 27 28.76 3.73 0.72
C LYS A 27 28.67 4.92 -0.25
N SER A 28 29.73 5.21 -1.02
CA SER A 28 29.81 6.39 -1.90
C SER A 28 29.59 6.12 -3.39
N SER A 29 29.24 4.89 -3.80
CA SER A 29 29.04 4.57 -5.22
C SER A 29 27.77 3.79 -5.51
N ALA A 30 26.73 3.93 -4.68
CA ALA A 30 25.39 3.66 -5.18
C ALA A 30 25.10 4.75 -6.23
N PRO A 31 24.74 4.39 -7.48
CA PRO A 31 24.35 5.41 -8.47
C PRO A 31 23.28 6.30 -7.84
N GLU A 32 23.50 7.61 -7.93
CA GLU A 32 22.58 8.63 -7.43
C GLU A 32 21.18 8.34 -8.00
N ARG A 33 20.17 8.37 -7.13
CA ARG A 33 18.78 8.14 -7.54
C ARG A 33 18.43 9.13 -8.66
N ILE A 34 17.70 8.64 -9.66
CA ILE A 34 17.45 9.43 -10.88
C ILE A 34 16.48 10.60 -10.65
N VAL A 35 15.72 10.58 -9.56
CA VAL A 35 14.95 11.71 -9.07
C VAL A 35 15.30 11.99 -7.61
N LYS A 36 15.08 13.24 -7.19
CA LYS A 36 15.40 13.70 -5.83
C LYS A 36 14.35 13.35 -4.79
N LYS A 37 13.13 13.03 -5.22
CA LYS A 37 11.97 12.81 -4.35
C LYS A 37 11.14 11.65 -4.89
N TYR A 38 10.78 10.75 -3.99
CA TYR A 38 9.84 9.67 -4.25
C TYR A 38 8.61 9.83 -3.35
N ALA A 39 7.50 9.28 -3.80
CA ALA A 39 6.39 8.88 -2.95
C ALA A 39 6.28 7.35 -3.00
N ASP A 40 5.88 6.75 -1.89
CA ASP A 40 5.59 5.34 -1.79
C ASP A 40 4.07 5.16 -1.62
N CYS A 41 3.38 4.78 -2.69
CA CYS A 41 1.94 4.64 -2.64
C CYS A 41 1.46 3.35 -1.96
N HIS A 42 2.35 2.51 -1.41
CA HIS A 42 1.95 1.22 -0.86
C HIS A 42 2.92 0.71 0.22
N VAL A 43 2.56 0.89 1.50
CA VAL A 43 3.33 0.40 2.65
C VAL A 43 2.42 -0.28 3.66
N HIS A 44 2.67 -1.56 3.94
CA HIS A 44 2.07 -2.25 5.09
C HIS A 44 3.02 -2.15 6.30
N LEU A 45 2.64 -1.35 7.30
CA LEU A 45 3.41 -1.20 8.54
C LEU A 45 3.44 -2.50 9.37
N LEU A 46 2.48 -3.39 9.13
CA LEU A 46 2.29 -4.64 9.86
C LEU A 46 2.29 -5.83 8.88
N ASP A 47 2.67 -6.99 9.37
CA ASP A 47 2.65 -8.27 8.68
C ASP A 47 1.37 -9.06 8.95
N PHE A 48 1.27 -10.28 8.39
CA PHE A 48 0.14 -11.20 8.61
C PHE A 48 0.06 -11.76 10.04
N LEU A 49 1.02 -11.45 10.92
CA LEU A 49 0.96 -11.70 12.36
C LEU A 49 0.64 -10.43 13.15
N GLN A 50 0.34 -9.32 12.47
CA GLN A 50 -0.04 -8.02 13.02
C GLN A 50 1.09 -7.34 13.81
N ASN A 51 2.34 -7.62 13.44
CA ASN A 51 3.52 -6.93 13.96
C ASN A 51 4.41 -6.45 12.82
N GLY A 52 5.48 -5.73 13.11
CA GLY A 52 6.41 -5.25 12.10
C GLY A 52 7.68 -4.70 12.74
N GLU A 53 8.52 -4.07 11.95
CA GLU A 53 9.70 -3.38 12.44
C GLU A 53 9.35 -2.22 13.39
N PHE A 54 10.26 -1.96 14.32
CA PHE A 54 10.18 -0.84 15.25
C PHE A 54 11.56 -0.48 15.78
N MET A 55 11.73 0.78 16.19
CA MET A 55 13.01 1.29 16.64
C MET A 55 13.38 0.66 17.97
N ASN A 56 14.46 -0.11 17.98
CA ASN A 56 14.94 -0.87 19.14
C ASN A 56 16.45 -0.68 19.36
N ALA A 57 17.00 0.47 18.95
CA ALA A 57 18.42 0.79 19.16
C ALA A 57 18.81 0.82 20.66
N ASP A 58 17.85 1.09 21.55
CA ASP A 58 18.02 1.04 23.01
C ASP A 58 17.95 -0.38 23.59
N LYS A 59 17.68 -1.39 22.76
CA LYS A 59 17.51 -2.81 23.15
C LYS A 59 16.46 -3.01 24.25
N LYS A 60 15.45 -2.16 24.31
CA LYS A 60 14.36 -2.26 25.30
C LYS A 60 13.54 -3.54 25.11
N PHE A 61 13.41 -4.00 23.86
CA PHE A 61 12.68 -5.22 23.50
C PHE A 61 13.62 -6.27 22.87
N PRO A 62 13.23 -7.55 22.84
CA PRO A 62 13.96 -8.58 22.11
C PRO A 62 14.09 -8.26 20.61
N GLY A 63 15.15 -8.76 19.99
CA GLY A 63 15.46 -8.59 18.57
C GLY A 63 16.55 -7.56 18.30
N GLY A 64 16.89 -7.42 17.02
CA GLY A 64 17.91 -6.48 16.53
C GLY A 64 17.48 -5.02 16.64
N VAL A 65 18.19 -4.14 15.95
CA VAL A 65 17.95 -2.67 15.97
C VAL A 65 16.56 -2.28 15.46
N TYR A 66 15.94 -3.11 14.61
CA TYR A 66 14.57 -2.96 14.13
C TYR A 66 13.58 -3.97 14.71
N GLY A 67 13.98 -4.66 15.79
CA GLY A 67 13.11 -5.54 16.57
C GLY A 67 12.82 -6.91 15.96
N GLU A 68 13.44 -7.26 14.83
CA GLU A 68 13.40 -8.63 14.29
C GLU A 68 14.21 -9.57 15.19
N GLN A 69 13.60 -10.67 15.61
CA GLN A 69 14.27 -11.69 16.43
C GLN A 69 15.03 -12.69 15.56
N ASP A 70 16.32 -12.92 15.85
CA ASP A 70 17.21 -13.76 15.05
C ASP A 70 16.74 -15.23 14.91
N ASP A 71 16.08 -15.75 15.94
CA ASP A 71 15.64 -17.15 16.03
C ASP A 71 14.35 -17.43 15.24
N THR A 72 13.47 -16.44 15.14
CA THR A 72 12.12 -16.62 14.59
C THR A 72 11.82 -15.74 13.37
N GLY A 73 12.60 -14.67 13.14
CA GLY A 73 12.31 -13.63 12.16
C GLY A 73 10.96 -12.97 12.42
N ARG A 74 10.59 -12.79 13.70
CA ARG A 74 9.33 -12.18 14.15
C ARG A 74 9.60 -10.92 14.95
N PHE A 75 8.55 -10.14 15.09
CA PHE A 75 8.52 -8.93 15.90
C PHE A 75 7.63 -9.13 17.12
N VAL A 76 8.01 -8.51 18.24
CA VAL A 76 7.13 -8.47 19.42
C VAL A 76 5.97 -7.51 19.19
N SER A 77 4.88 -7.76 19.92
CA SER A 77 3.82 -6.77 20.09
C SER A 77 4.28 -5.68 21.05
N LEU A 78 4.14 -4.42 20.64
CA LEU A 78 4.53 -3.27 21.45
C LEU A 78 3.38 -2.87 22.38
N PRO A 79 3.66 -2.63 23.68
CA PRO A 79 2.65 -2.17 24.61
C PRO A 79 2.21 -0.73 24.29
N PHE A 80 1.14 -0.29 24.96
CA PHE A 80 0.68 1.10 24.88
C PHE A 80 1.81 2.10 25.22
N GLY A 81 1.90 3.20 24.47
CA GLY A 81 2.94 4.22 24.62
C GLY A 81 4.25 3.90 23.90
N GLU A 82 4.43 2.67 23.39
CA GLU A 82 5.67 2.25 22.72
C GLU A 82 5.50 2.05 21.21
N ARG A 83 4.27 2.12 20.68
CA ARG A 83 4.01 1.83 19.25
C ARG A 83 4.55 2.92 18.33
N GLY A 84 4.82 4.11 18.84
CA GLY A 84 5.47 5.21 18.11
C GLY A 84 6.84 4.84 17.54
N ARG A 85 7.50 3.81 18.09
CA ARG A 85 8.75 3.23 17.56
C ARG A 85 8.61 2.70 16.13
N ARG A 86 7.40 2.31 15.71
CA ARG A 86 7.14 1.92 14.31
C ARG A 86 7.25 3.10 13.35
N ILE A 87 6.76 4.26 13.80
CA ILE A 87 6.82 5.50 13.04
C ILE A 87 8.26 6.02 12.96
N GLU A 88 9.06 5.80 14.00
CA GLU A 88 10.50 6.13 13.98
C GLU A 88 11.26 5.39 12.88
N VAL A 89 11.12 4.06 12.81
CA VAL A 89 11.77 3.27 11.73
C VAL A 89 11.19 3.62 10.38
N LEU A 90 9.87 3.79 10.26
CA LEU A 90 9.26 4.22 9.00
C LEU A 90 9.86 5.54 8.50
N LEU A 91 10.00 6.55 9.37
CA LEU A 91 10.58 7.84 9.01
C LEU A 91 12.07 7.74 8.64
N GLU A 92 12.83 6.89 9.33
CA GLU A 92 14.23 6.60 8.97
C GLU A 92 14.33 5.92 7.60
N SER A 93 13.50 4.91 7.34
CA SER A 93 13.45 4.23 6.05
C SER A 93 13.02 5.15 4.91
N MET A 94 12.06 6.04 5.18
CA MET A 94 11.63 7.07 4.22
C MET A 94 12.78 8.03 3.89
N GLU A 95 13.55 8.46 4.89
CA GLU A 95 14.73 9.32 4.69
C GLU A 95 15.80 8.61 3.85
N GLU A 96 16.13 7.35 4.17
CA GLU A 96 17.10 6.55 3.41
C GLU A 96 16.66 6.35 1.95
N ALA A 97 15.36 6.12 1.73
CA ALA A 97 14.79 5.88 0.40
C ALA A 97 14.47 7.17 -0.38
N GLN A 98 14.72 8.35 0.18
CA GLN A 98 14.29 9.65 -0.37
C GLN A 98 12.77 9.74 -0.63
N VAL A 99 11.98 9.06 0.21
CA VAL A 99 10.53 9.05 0.17
C VAL A 99 9.99 10.19 1.04
N HIS A 100 9.26 11.10 0.42
CA HIS A 100 8.66 12.26 1.08
C HIS A 100 7.21 12.05 1.48
N ASN A 101 6.50 11.14 0.80
CA ASN A 101 5.11 10.80 1.07
C ASN A 101 4.93 9.29 1.03
N ALA A 102 4.24 8.69 2.00
CA ALA A 102 3.98 7.27 2.06
C ALA A 102 2.51 6.98 2.44
N LEU A 103 1.82 6.15 1.66
CA LEU A 103 0.53 5.57 2.05
C LEU A 103 0.79 4.39 2.98
N VAL A 104 0.36 4.51 4.23
CA VAL A 104 0.65 3.54 5.28
C VAL A 104 -0.63 2.89 5.76
N CYS A 105 -0.79 1.61 5.46
CA CYS A 105 -1.84 0.77 5.99
C CYS A 105 -1.26 -0.22 7.01
N GLY A 106 -2.15 -0.84 7.77
CA GLY A 106 -1.79 -2.06 8.49
C GLY A 106 -1.87 -3.26 7.55
N MET A 107 -2.10 -4.47 8.07
CA MET A 107 -2.38 -5.65 7.25
C MET A 107 -3.85 -6.05 7.43
N PRO A 108 -4.69 -6.05 6.37
CA PRO A 108 -6.14 -6.29 6.49
C PRO A 108 -6.50 -7.65 7.10
N PHE A 109 -5.58 -8.60 7.08
CA PHE A 109 -5.80 -9.97 7.53
C PHE A 109 -4.73 -10.47 8.49
N ILE A 110 -5.14 -11.34 9.41
CA ILE A 110 -4.25 -12.13 10.24
C ILE A 110 -4.26 -13.60 9.78
N LYS A 111 -3.08 -14.21 9.68
CA LYS A 111 -2.91 -15.61 9.32
C LYS A 111 -3.23 -16.50 10.51
N LYS A 112 -4.17 -17.44 10.33
CA LYS A 112 -4.46 -18.46 11.35
C LYS A 112 -3.28 -19.42 11.45
N TRP A 113 -2.91 -19.77 12.68
CA TRP A 113 -2.10 -20.95 12.96
C TRP A 113 -3.04 -22.11 13.29
N SER A 114 -3.23 -23.03 12.34
CA SER A 114 -4.10 -24.20 12.54
C SER A 114 -3.36 -25.29 13.30
N GLN A 115 -4.09 -26.07 14.11
CA GLN A 115 -3.55 -27.26 14.81
C GLN A 115 -2.93 -28.27 13.83
N ASN A 116 -3.42 -28.32 12.59
CA ASN A 116 -2.97 -29.27 11.57
C ASN A 116 -1.76 -28.77 10.76
N GLU A 117 -1.19 -27.61 11.09
CA GLU A 117 0.05 -27.13 10.47
C GLU A 117 1.27 -27.85 11.08
N PRO A 118 2.38 -28.00 10.32
CA PRO A 118 3.63 -28.46 10.91
C PRO A 118 4.05 -27.53 12.06
N PHE A 119 4.97 -27.98 12.91
CA PHE A 119 5.38 -27.28 14.15
C PHE A 119 5.77 -25.79 13.96
N GLN A 120 6.12 -25.36 12.75
CA GLN A 120 6.43 -23.98 12.45
C GLN A 120 5.16 -23.16 12.13
N ARG A 121 4.83 -22.21 13.01
CA ARG A 121 3.74 -21.25 12.78
C ARG A 121 3.99 -20.43 11.49
N PRO A 122 3.02 -20.36 10.56
CA PRO A 122 3.14 -19.59 9.32
C PRO A 122 3.21 -18.09 9.59
N ARG A 123 3.97 -17.36 8.76
CA ARG A 123 4.16 -15.91 8.88
C ARG A 123 3.51 -15.16 7.72
N TYR A 124 3.51 -15.73 6.52
CA TYR A 124 2.93 -15.16 5.31
C TYR A 124 1.70 -15.96 4.87
N TYR A 125 0.83 -15.36 4.03
CA TYR A 125 -0.42 -16.03 3.65
C TYR A 125 -0.20 -17.29 2.81
N LEU A 126 0.87 -17.35 2.01
CA LEU A 126 1.23 -18.52 1.20
C LEU A 126 2.02 -19.60 1.95
N ASP A 127 2.49 -19.34 3.17
CA ASP A 127 3.29 -20.31 3.93
C ASP A 127 2.51 -21.61 4.22
N SER A 128 1.18 -21.55 4.16
CA SER A 128 0.34 -22.69 4.49
C SER A 128 -1.10 -22.56 3.97
N PRO A 129 -1.90 -23.65 3.93
CA PRO A 129 -3.32 -23.59 3.54
C PRO A 129 -4.25 -23.05 4.65
N SER A 130 -3.71 -22.68 5.82
CA SER A 130 -4.53 -22.12 6.91
C SER A 130 -5.27 -20.86 6.48
N ARG A 131 -6.51 -20.73 6.97
CA ARG A 131 -7.36 -19.58 6.68
C ARG A 131 -6.77 -18.26 7.19
N VAL A 132 -7.23 -17.17 6.62
CA VAL A 132 -7.02 -15.82 7.16
C VAL A 132 -8.30 -15.30 7.79
N LYS A 133 -8.17 -14.32 8.69
CA LYS A 133 -9.28 -13.63 9.36
C LYS A 133 -9.11 -12.12 9.23
N PRO A 134 -10.18 -11.33 9.08
CA PRO A 134 -10.08 -9.87 9.13
C PRO A 134 -9.38 -9.43 10.41
N ALA A 135 -8.34 -8.62 10.27
CA ALA A 135 -7.56 -8.10 11.39
C ALA A 135 -8.17 -6.78 11.89
N ARG A 136 -9.26 -6.86 12.64
CA ARG A 136 -10.03 -5.68 13.10
C ARG A 136 -9.21 -4.67 13.92
N ASP A 137 -8.14 -5.13 14.57
CA ASP A 137 -7.28 -4.28 15.41
C ASP A 137 -6.05 -3.71 14.67
N THR A 138 -5.92 -4.00 13.37
CA THR A 138 -4.81 -3.47 12.55
C THR A 138 -4.82 -1.93 12.55
N ASP A 139 -6.01 -1.33 12.40
CA ASP A 139 -6.19 0.13 12.39
C ASP A 139 -5.93 0.72 13.79
N VAL A 140 -6.23 -0.01 14.87
CA VAL A 140 -5.85 0.43 16.23
C VAL A 140 -4.34 0.52 16.36
N SER A 141 -3.64 -0.47 15.83
CA SER A 141 -2.18 -0.54 15.92
C SER A 141 -1.52 0.60 15.15
N VAL A 142 -1.98 0.90 13.93
CA VAL A 142 -1.48 2.03 13.13
C VAL A 142 -1.87 3.37 13.76
N GLY A 143 -3.15 3.56 14.11
CA GLY A 143 -3.63 4.80 14.71
C GLY A 143 -2.91 5.11 16.02
N SER A 144 -2.73 4.10 16.87
CA SER A 144 -2.01 4.26 18.13
C SER A 144 -0.52 4.52 17.93
N ALA A 145 0.12 3.94 16.91
CA ALA A 145 1.52 4.26 16.59
C ALA A 145 1.70 5.75 16.26
N ILE A 146 0.77 6.33 15.51
CA ILE A 146 0.77 7.78 15.21
C ILE A 146 0.56 8.61 16.48
N ILE A 147 -0.37 8.22 17.35
CA ILE A 147 -0.62 8.94 18.61
C ILE A 147 0.57 8.84 19.58
N ASP A 148 1.10 7.63 19.79
CA ASP A 148 2.26 7.38 20.65
C ASP A 148 3.48 8.19 20.17
N TYR A 149 3.71 8.29 18.86
CA TYR A 149 4.77 9.14 18.30
C TYR A 149 4.52 10.63 18.60
N LYS A 150 3.30 11.13 18.39
CA LYS A 150 2.94 12.52 18.71
C LYS A 150 3.13 12.84 20.19
N MET A 151 2.78 11.91 21.07
CA MET A 151 2.96 12.07 22.52
C MET A 151 4.45 12.10 22.90
N LYS A 152 5.26 11.18 22.36
CA LYS A 152 6.71 11.14 22.62
C LYS A 152 7.42 12.42 22.18
N TYR A 153 6.97 13.03 21.08
CA TYR A 153 7.59 14.21 20.48
C TYR A 153 6.73 15.48 20.59
N ALA A 154 5.84 15.57 21.59
CA ALA A 154 4.89 16.68 21.73
C ALA A 154 5.58 18.06 21.75
N ASP A 155 6.73 18.16 22.42
CA ASP A 155 7.52 19.39 22.54
C ASP A 155 8.58 19.55 21.43
N ASN A 156 8.52 18.72 20.37
CA ASN A 156 9.48 18.76 19.27
C ASN A 156 8.78 18.97 17.91
N PRO A 157 8.53 20.24 17.52
CA PRO A 157 7.85 20.57 16.27
C PRO A 157 8.55 20.01 15.02
N ALA A 158 9.87 19.88 15.04
CA ALA A 158 10.63 19.33 13.92
C ALA A 158 10.25 17.84 13.69
N ASN A 159 10.21 17.03 14.75
CA ASN A 159 9.79 15.64 14.65
C ASN A 159 8.30 15.51 14.27
N LEU A 160 7.42 16.32 14.86
CA LEU A 160 6.00 16.32 14.50
C LEU A 160 5.77 16.69 13.03
N SER A 161 6.59 17.58 12.46
CA SER A 161 6.48 17.99 11.07
C SER A 161 6.76 16.86 10.07
N LYS A 162 7.56 15.86 10.46
CA LYS A 162 7.87 14.68 9.62
C LYS A 162 6.62 13.85 9.33
N LEU A 163 5.63 13.84 10.22
CA LEU A 163 4.34 13.16 10.01
C LEU A 163 3.51 13.71 8.84
N LYS A 164 3.87 14.88 8.28
CA LYS A 164 3.19 15.42 7.10
C LYS A 164 3.29 14.48 5.90
N GLY A 165 4.40 13.75 5.77
CA GLY A 165 4.63 12.78 4.69
C GLY A 165 4.03 11.40 4.93
N ILE A 166 3.38 11.14 6.07
CA ILE A 166 2.74 9.84 6.32
C ILE A 166 1.24 10.00 6.11
N HIS A 167 0.64 9.14 5.30
CA HIS A 167 -0.79 9.11 5.02
C HIS A 167 -1.39 7.79 5.52
N PRO A 168 -1.88 7.72 6.77
CA PRO A 168 -2.46 6.50 7.33
C PRO A 168 -3.77 6.10 6.66
N SER A 169 -3.99 4.80 6.50
CA SER A 169 -5.16 4.27 5.83
C SER A 169 -5.88 3.19 6.65
N LEU A 170 -7.22 3.17 6.54
CA LEU A 170 -8.11 2.23 7.23
C LEU A 170 -8.30 0.96 6.41
N CYS A 171 -7.94 -0.20 6.97
CA CYS A 171 -8.04 -1.48 6.24
C CYS A 171 -8.55 -2.66 7.07
N GLY A 172 -8.85 -2.44 8.36
CA GLY A 172 -9.25 -3.48 9.32
C GLY A 172 -10.73 -3.88 9.28
N PHE A 173 -11.33 -3.99 8.10
CA PHE A 173 -12.77 -4.30 7.95
C PHE A 173 -13.03 -5.45 6.96
N ASP A 174 -14.21 -6.04 7.06
CA ASP A 174 -14.68 -7.06 6.11
C ASP A 174 -15.42 -6.37 4.95
N ALA A 175 -14.88 -6.47 3.73
CA ALA A 175 -15.48 -5.86 2.54
C ALA A 175 -16.79 -6.53 2.09
N THR A 176 -17.25 -7.57 2.79
CA THR A 176 -18.55 -8.22 2.62
C THR A 176 -19.59 -7.82 3.69
N ASP A 177 -19.20 -7.03 4.70
CA ASP A 177 -20.08 -6.61 5.79
C ASP A 177 -20.71 -5.23 5.51
N LEU A 178 -22.04 -5.15 5.38
CA LEU A 178 -22.76 -3.88 5.21
C LEU A 178 -22.51 -2.88 6.36
N GLY A 179 -22.14 -3.38 7.54
CA GLY A 179 -21.73 -2.61 8.72
C GLY A 179 -20.26 -2.17 8.72
N ALA A 180 -19.49 -2.46 7.67
CA ALA A 180 -18.09 -2.07 7.58
C ALA A 180 -17.89 -0.55 7.72
N VAL A 181 -18.83 0.27 7.23
CA VAL A 181 -18.77 1.73 7.38
C VAL A 181 -18.84 2.15 8.85
N ASP A 182 -19.60 1.46 9.69
CA ASP A 182 -19.67 1.76 11.12
C ASP A 182 -18.33 1.48 11.81
N LEU A 183 -17.61 0.45 11.37
CA LEU A 183 -16.24 0.19 11.82
C LEU A 183 -15.29 1.33 11.40
N LEU A 184 -15.38 1.82 10.16
CA LEU A 184 -14.58 2.97 9.72
C LEU A 184 -14.87 4.20 10.58
N ILE A 185 -16.15 4.54 10.77
CA ILE A 185 -16.60 5.67 11.60
C ILE A 185 -16.08 5.53 13.03
N LYS A 186 -16.16 4.33 13.60
CA LYS A 186 -15.61 4.04 14.93
C LYS A 186 -14.11 4.34 14.98
N ARG A 187 -13.31 3.84 14.04
CA ARG A 187 -11.86 4.10 14.02
C ARG A 187 -11.52 5.57 13.77
N ILE A 188 -12.31 6.28 12.98
CA ILE A 188 -12.16 7.72 12.77
C ILE A 188 -12.43 8.50 14.05
N LYS A 189 -13.47 8.13 14.81
CA LYS A 189 -13.79 8.76 16.11
C LYS A 189 -12.75 8.44 17.19
N GLU A 190 -12.20 7.23 17.19
CA GLU A 190 -11.13 6.84 18.12
C GLU A 190 -9.80 7.57 17.82
N PHE A 191 -9.49 7.81 16.54
CA PHE A 191 -8.26 8.48 16.10
C PHE A 191 -8.55 9.69 15.19
N PRO A 192 -9.17 10.76 15.72
CA PRO A 192 -9.65 11.86 14.90
C PRO A 192 -8.49 12.64 14.30
N GLY A 193 -8.52 12.84 12.98
CA GLY A 193 -7.50 13.55 12.22
C GLY A 193 -6.29 12.69 11.84
N VAL A 194 -6.35 11.36 12.00
CA VAL A 194 -5.26 10.44 11.62
C VAL A 194 -5.43 9.90 10.20
N TRP A 195 -6.63 9.47 9.83
CA TRP A 195 -6.86 8.70 8.60
C TRP A 195 -6.99 9.57 7.36
N GLU A 196 -6.36 9.19 6.26
CA GLU A 196 -6.35 9.95 5.00
C GLU A 196 -6.79 9.14 3.79
N CYS A 197 -6.99 7.82 3.95
CA CYS A 197 -7.39 6.87 2.91
C CYS A 197 -8.19 5.70 3.52
N VAL A 198 -8.94 4.98 2.68
CA VAL A 198 -9.50 3.67 2.99
C VAL A 198 -8.79 2.63 2.14
N GLY A 199 -8.09 1.69 2.77
CA GLY A 199 -7.37 0.61 2.11
C GLY A 199 -6.04 0.26 2.78
N GLU A 200 -5.32 -0.75 2.32
CA GLU A 200 -5.64 -1.56 1.14
C GLU A 200 -6.93 -2.39 1.35
N VAL A 201 -7.89 -2.20 0.45
CA VAL A 201 -9.15 -2.95 0.45
C VAL A 201 -8.98 -4.19 -0.40
N MET A 202 -9.23 -5.35 0.19
CA MET A 202 -9.01 -6.64 -0.43
C MET A 202 -10.23 -7.09 -1.23
N SER A 203 -10.05 -7.36 -2.53
CA SER A 203 -11.11 -7.78 -3.46
C SER A 203 -10.55 -8.72 -4.53
N ARG A 204 -11.09 -9.93 -4.70
CA ARG A 204 -10.56 -10.91 -5.67
C ARG A 204 -9.03 -11.21 -5.59
N HIS A 205 -8.35 -10.83 -4.50
CA HIS A 205 -6.92 -11.09 -4.24
C HIS A 205 -6.61 -12.61 -4.25
N ASP A 206 -6.28 -13.17 -5.40
CA ASP A 206 -5.78 -14.53 -5.68
C ASP A 206 -6.04 -15.63 -4.61
N ASP A 207 -4.99 -16.21 -4.02
CA ASP A 207 -5.04 -17.16 -2.93
C ASP A 207 -5.63 -16.56 -1.67
N LEU A 208 -5.34 -15.29 -1.38
CA LEU A 208 -5.74 -14.67 -0.14
C LEU A 208 -7.27 -14.66 0.02
N THR A 209 -7.99 -14.34 -1.07
CA THR A 209 -9.45 -14.43 -1.20
C THR A 209 -9.96 -15.85 -1.01
N ASN A 210 -9.21 -16.85 -1.47
CA ASN A 210 -9.57 -18.24 -1.25
C ASN A 210 -9.32 -18.69 0.19
N LEU A 211 -8.39 -18.04 0.91
CA LEU A 211 -8.07 -18.32 2.30
C LEU A 211 -9.00 -17.60 3.29
N THR A 212 -9.82 -16.63 2.86
CA THR A 212 -10.83 -16.03 3.73
C THR A 212 -11.89 -17.05 4.16
N THR A 213 -12.64 -16.71 5.19
CA THR A 213 -13.81 -17.49 5.63
C THR A 213 -15.07 -16.68 5.44
N GLY A 214 -16.16 -17.31 5.01
CA GLY A 214 -17.42 -16.64 4.75
C GLY A 214 -17.55 -16.25 3.28
N GLU A 215 -18.26 -15.15 3.03
CA GLU A 215 -18.40 -14.58 1.69
C GLU A 215 -17.05 -14.04 1.18
N ARG A 216 -16.86 -14.06 -0.14
CA ARG A 216 -15.62 -13.62 -0.78
C ARG A 216 -15.78 -12.19 -1.29
N PRO A 217 -14.83 -11.29 -0.98
CA PRO A 217 -14.93 -9.91 -1.43
C PRO A 217 -14.75 -9.80 -2.95
N ARG A 218 -15.62 -8.99 -3.56
CA ARG A 218 -15.63 -8.62 -4.99
C ARG A 218 -15.94 -7.13 -5.12
N ALA A 219 -15.46 -6.49 -6.19
CA ALA A 219 -15.53 -5.03 -6.31
C ALA A 219 -16.98 -4.49 -6.31
N ASN A 220 -17.87 -5.16 -7.04
CA ASN A 220 -19.30 -4.86 -7.06
C ASN A 220 -20.09 -5.58 -5.94
N HIS A 221 -19.49 -5.75 -4.75
CA HIS A 221 -20.22 -6.20 -3.58
C HIS A 221 -20.97 -5.02 -2.91
N PRO A 222 -22.22 -5.17 -2.45
CA PRO A 222 -22.98 -4.10 -1.79
C PRO A 222 -22.26 -3.40 -0.64
N ALA A 223 -21.63 -4.17 0.25
CA ALA A 223 -20.85 -3.63 1.36
C ALA A 223 -19.67 -2.77 0.89
N LEU A 224 -18.95 -3.21 -0.14
CA LEU A 224 -17.82 -2.46 -0.66
C LEU A 224 -18.26 -1.18 -1.37
N ALA A 225 -19.33 -1.23 -2.17
CA ALA A 225 -19.92 -0.01 -2.72
C ALA A 225 -20.28 0.98 -1.61
N ARG A 226 -20.93 0.54 -0.54
CA ARG A 226 -21.27 1.38 0.60
C ARG A 226 -20.04 2.01 1.26
N VAL A 227 -18.95 1.25 1.42
CA VAL A 227 -17.65 1.78 1.91
C VAL A 227 -17.08 2.83 0.96
N CYS A 228 -17.04 2.55 -0.35
CA CYS A 228 -16.51 3.49 -1.34
C CYS A 228 -17.34 4.76 -1.47
N ARG A 229 -18.66 4.67 -1.28
CA ARG A 229 -19.59 5.81 -1.20
C ARG A 229 -19.26 6.70 -0.02
N PHE A 230 -19.16 6.10 1.17
CA PHE A 230 -18.73 6.82 2.37
C PHE A 230 -17.37 7.49 2.16
N ALA A 231 -16.39 6.78 1.59
CA ALA A 231 -15.06 7.32 1.34
C ALA A 231 -15.11 8.56 0.41
N GLY A 232 -15.83 8.48 -0.72
CA GLY A 232 -15.97 9.60 -1.65
C GLY A 232 -16.67 10.82 -1.04
N GLU A 233 -17.75 10.60 -0.28
CA GLU A 233 -18.51 11.65 0.41
C GLU A 233 -17.68 12.40 1.48
N HIS A 234 -16.62 11.77 1.97
CA HIS A 234 -15.69 12.35 2.95
C HIS A 234 -14.30 12.63 2.36
N TYR A 235 -14.17 12.63 1.04
CA TYR A 235 -12.94 12.94 0.32
C TYR A 235 -11.75 12.08 0.79
N LEU A 236 -11.99 10.78 0.97
CA LEU A 236 -10.97 9.77 1.19
C LEU A 236 -10.79 8.98 -0.12
N PRO A 237 -9.57 8.92 -0.70
CA PRO A 237 -9.30 7.99 -1.77
C PRO A 237 -9.40 6.56 -1.23
N VAL A 238 -9.73 5.62 -2.12
CA VAL A 238 -9.80 4.19 -1.81
C VAL A 238 -8.64 3.47 -2.49
N SER A 239 -7.73 2.90 -1.69
CA SER A 239 -6.71 1.98 -2.20
C SER A 239 -7.28 0.57 -2.23
N ILE A 240 -7.37 -0.05 -3.40
CA ILE A 240 -8.04 -1.34 -3.60
C ILE A 240 -7.14 -2.33 -4.35
N HIS A 241 -6.91 -3.48 -3.73
CA HIS A 241 -6.41 -4.67 -4.42
C HIS A 241 -7.60 -5.35 -5.07
N HIS A 242 -7.77 -5.14 -6.36
CA HIS A 242 -8.75 -5.88 -7.14
C HIS A 242 -8.07 -6.60 -8.30
N ASN A 243 -7.88 -7.91 -8.18
CA ASN A 243 -7.29 -8.65 -9.28
C ASN A 243 -8.24 -8.71 -10.48
N ILE A 244 -7.69 -8.42 -11.65
CA ILE A 244 -8.43 -8.29 -12.91
C ILE A 244 -8.88 -9.65 -13.47
N ALA A 245 -8.28 -10.75 -13.02
CA ALA A 245 -8.49 -12.10 -13.52
C ALA A 245 -8.31 -13.16 -12.40
N PRO A 246 -8.81 -14.39 -12.59
CA PRO A 246 -8.53 -15.52 -11.71
C PRO A 246 -7.07 -15.98 -11.79
N ILE A 247 -6.68 -16.84 -10.85
CA ILE A 247 -5.34 -17.45 -10.83
C ILE A 247 -5.07 -18.28 -12.10
N SER A 248 -3.84 -18.17 -12.59
CA SER A 248 -3.19 -19.01 -13.58
C SER A 248 -2.44 -20.14 -12.86
N ARG A 249 -2.51 -21.37 -13.38
CA ARG A 249 -1.76 -22.51 -12.80
C ARG A 249 -0.27 -22.43 -13.05
N ASN A 250 0.15 -21.69 -14.09
CA ASN A 250 1.54 -21.41 -14.42
C ASN A 250 1.62 -20.18 -15.34
N SER A 251 2.85 -19.75 -15.66
CA SER A 251 3.14 -18.58 -16.51
C SER A 251 2.60 -18.70 -17.94
N ASN A 252 2.28 -19.90 -18.43
CA ASN A 252 1.79 -20.12 -19.79
C ASN A 252 0.26 -20.11 -19.87
N GLU A 253 -0.44 -20.14 -18.73
CA GLU A 253 -1.90 -20.08 -18.70
C GLU A 253 -2.38 -18.63 -18.63
N VAL A 254 -2.44 -17.99 -19.81
CA VAL A 254 -2.95 -16.63 -19.97
C VAL A 254 -4.46 -16.58 -19.72
N LYS A 255 -4.92 -15.58 -18.97
CA LYS A 255 -6.32 -15.31 -18.66
C LYS A 255 -6.82 -14.05 -19.37
N LEU A 256 -8.11 -14.06 -19.69
CA LEU A 256 -8.86 -12.85 -19.98
C LEU A 256 -9.14 -12.09 -18.66
N PRO A 257 -9.32 -10.77 -18.70
CA PRO A 257 -9.60 -9.95 -17.52
C PRO A 257 -11.06 -10.10 -17.05
N THR A 258 -11.45 -11.31 -16.68
CA THR A 258 -12.86 -11.67 -16.41
C THR A 258 -13.46 -11.00 -15.18
N TYR A 259 -12.64 -10.46 -14.27
CA TYR A 259 -13.12 -9.71 -13.10
C TYR A 259 -13.16 -8.21 -13.33
N LEU A 260 -12.64 -7.70 -14.45
CA LEU A 260 -12.60 -6.26 -14.76
C LEU A 260 -13.98 -5.59 -14.69
N ASN A 261 -15.02 -6.24 -15.22
CA ASN A 261 -16.38 -5.70 -15.21
C ASN A 261 -16.88 -5.42 -13.77
N GLU A 262 -16.49 -6.23 -12.79
CA GLU A 262 -16.85 -6.02 -11.38
C GLU A 262 -16.27 -4.70 -10.85
N PHE A 263 -15.05 -4.35 -11.26
CA PHE A 263 -14.43 -3.09 -10.87
C PHE A 263 -15.03 -1.90 -11.61
N ILE A 264 -15.29 -2.03 -12.91
CA ILE A 264 -15.95 -0.98 -13.70
C ILE A 264 -17.32 -0.63 -13.11
N GLU A 265 -18.11 -1.64 -12.73
CA GLU A 265 -19.40 -1.45 -12.07
C GLU A 265 -19.29 -0.65 -10.76
N LEU A 266 -18.24 -0.89 -9.98
CA LEU A 266 -17.97 -0.11 -8.76
C LEU A 266 -17.58 1.34 -9.09
N LEU A 267 -16.72 1.56 -10.09
CA LEU A 267 -16.30 2.89 -10.52
C LEU A 267 -17.50 3.72 -10.98
N ASP A 268 -18.34 3.15 -11.84
CA ASP A 268 -19.56 3.78 -12.32
C ASP A 268 -20.54 4.07 -11.19
N TYR A 269 -20.69 3.14 -10.24
CA TYR A 269 -21.55 3.37 -9.07
C TYR A 269 -21.06 4.54 -8.21
N CYS A 270 -19.75 4.73 -8.12
CA CYS A 270 -19.11 5.76 -7.30
C CYS A 270 -18.79 7.05 -8.07
N ARG A 271 -19.21 7.20 -9.33
CA ARG A 271 -18.92 8.38 -10.17
C ARG A 271 -19.96 9.48 -9.97
N ALA A 272 -19.50 10.73 -9.86
CA ALA A 272 -20.39 11.90 -9.76
C ALA A 272 -21.42 11.90 -10.91
N GLY A 273 -22.68 12.18 -10.58
CA GLY A 273 -23.82 12.11 -11.51
C GLY A 273 -24.51 10.75 -11.58
N ASN A 274 -23.89 9.67 -11.08
CA ASN A 274 -24.51 8.34 -11.05
C ASN A 274 -25.05 7.99 -9.66
N ASN A 275 -26.22 7.33 -9.59
CA ASN A 275 -26.74 6.74 -8.34
C ASN A 275 -26.79 7.68 -7.12
N GLY A 276 -27.07 8.97 -7.34
CA GLY A 276 -27.08 9.98 -6.26
C GLY A 276 -25.68 10.43 -5.79
N CYS A 277 -24.64 10.16 -6.58
CA CYS A 277 -23.28 10.60 -6.32
C CYS A 277 -23.07 12.07 -6.65
N ASN A 278 -22.68 12.86 -5.64
CA ASN A 278 -22.29 14.27 -5.85
C ASN A 278 -20.78 14.43 -6.09
N VAL A 279 -19.97 13.52 -5.53
CA VAL A 279 -18.50 13.58 -5.60
C VAL A 279 -17.98 12.20 -5.95
N SER A 280 -17.23 12.12 -7.05
CA SER A 280 -16.58 10.88 -7.46
C SER A 280 -15.63 10.36 -6.40
N THR A 281 -15.72 9.07 -6.07
CA THR A 281 -14.66 8.40 -5.29
C THR A 281 -13.41 8.27 -6.16
N ASN A 282 -12.26 8.64 -5.61
CA ASN A 282 -10.96 8.40 -6.24
C ASN A 282 -10.42 7.04 -5.79
N PHE A 283 -9.88 6.27 -6.72
CA PHE A 283 -9.34 4.94 -6.49
C PHE A 283 -7.86 4.88 -6.82
N ILE A 284 -7.07 4.22 -5.98
CA ILE A 284 -5.73 3.73 -6.29
C ILE A 284 -5.88 2.23 -6.51
N TRP A 285 -5.76 1.80 -7.77
CA TRP A 285 -5.89 0.39 -8.12
C TRP A 285 -4.53 -0.30 -7.94
N CYS A 286 -4.42 -1.07 -6.85
CA CYS A 286 -3.18 -1.70 -6.41
C CYS A 286 -2.68 -2.68 -7.46
N HIS A 287 -1.36 -2.65 -7.68
CA HIS A 287 -0.64 -3.57 -8.55
C HIS A 287 -1.24 -3.71 -9.96
N SER A 288 -1.86 -2.66 -10.50
CA SER A 288 -2.53 -2.70 -11.81
C SER A 288 -3.50 -3.89 -11.97
N GLY A 289 -4.09 -4.35 -10.85
CA GLY A 289 -4.98 -5.50 -10.81
C GLY A 289 -4.31 -6.87 -11.01
N ILE A 290 -3.04 -7.02 -10.68
CA ILE A 290 -2.30 -8.27 -10.81
C ILE A 290 -1.77 -8.76 -9.46
N SER A 291 -1.50 -10.07 -9.41
CA SER A 291 -0.68 -10.68 -8.38
C SER A 291 0.18 -11.81 -8.94
N ARG A 292 1.04 -12.40 -8.10
CA ARG A 292 2.07 -13.39 -8.51
C ARG A 292 1.60 -14.52 -9.41
N ARG A 293 0.33 -14.93 -9.30
CA ARG A 293 -0.22 -16.05 -10.06
C ARG A 293 -1.26 -15.61 -11.07
N ILE A 294 -1.20 -14.38 -11.56
CA ILE A 294 -2.14 -13.87 -12.55
C ILE A 294 -1.38 -13.47 -13.80
N VAL A 295 -1.70 -14.15 -14.89
CA VAL A 295 -1.09 -13.91 -16.19
C VAL A 295 -2.16 -13.36 -17.12
N VAL A 296 -2.04 -12.09 -17.51
CA VAL A 296 -2.93 -11.43 -18.46
C VAL A 296 -2.10 -10.95 -19.64
N LYS A 297 -2.51 -11.26 -20.86
CA LYS A 297 -1.78 -10.77 -22.03
C LYS A 297 -2.04 -9.26 -22.21
N ASP A 298 -0.99 -8.53 -22.55
CA ASP A 298 -1.04 -7.10 -22.87
C ASP A 298 -1.71 -6.25 -21.77
N LEU A 299 -1.29 -6.41 -20.50
CA LEU A 299 -1.88 -5.69 -19.36
C LEU A 299 -1.98 -4.17 -19.60
N HIS A 300 -0.93 -3.55 -20.15
CA HIS A 300 -0.91 -2.12 -20.48
C HIS A 300 -2.09 -1.69 -21.40
N PHE A 301 -2.53 -2.56 -22.32
CA PHE A 301 -3.70 -2.29 -23.16
C PHE A 301 -4.98 -2.21 -22.31
N TRP A 302 -5.19 -3.17 -21.41
CA TRP A 302 -6.38 -3.19 -20.54
C TRP A 302 -6.39 -2.01 -19.57
N ILE A 303 -5.24 -1.64 -19.01
CA ILE A 303 -5.10 -0.42 -18.20
C ILE A 303 -5.45 0.82 -19.02
N GLY A 304 -4.98 0.91 -20.27
CA GLY A 304 -5.37 1.98 -21.20
C GLY A 304 -6.88 2.05 -21.45
N GLU A 305 -7.55 0.90 -21.61
CA GLU A 305 -9.00 0.85 -21.80
C GLU A 305 -9.79 1.34 -20.57
N VAL A 306 -9.29 1.07 -19.36
CA VAL A 306 -9.86 1.63 -18.13
C VAL A 306 -9.63 3.14 -18.09
N LEU A 307 -8.38 3.60 -18.23
CA LEU A 307 -8.03 5.01 -18.13
C LEU A 307 -8.71 5.88 -19.20
N LYS A 308 -9.01 5.32 -20.37
CA LYS A 308 -9.79 6.00 -21.41
C LYS A 308 -11.14 6.51 -20.93
N ASN A 309 -11.80 5.80 -20.02
CA ASN A 309 -13.16 6.11 -19.57
C ASN A 309 -13.22 6.60 -18.11
N TYR A 310 -12.22 6.24 -17.30
CA TYR A 310 -12.21 6.42 -15.84
C TYR A 310 -10.95 7.13 -15.31
N SER A 311 -10.17 7.79 -16.17
CA SER A 311 -9.02 8.60 -15.72
C SER A 311 -9.41 9.81 -14.87
N ASP A 312 -10.68 10.14 -14.71
CA ASP A 312 -11.14 11.12 -13.72
C ASP A 312 -11.21 10.56 -12.29
N GLN A 313 -11.12 9.23 -12.11
CA GLN A 313 -11.29 8.57 -10.82
C GLN A 313 -10.19 7.58 -10.46
N VAL A 314 -9.42 7.05 -11.42
CA VAL A 314 -8.51 5.93 -11.19
C VAL A 314 -7.05 6.32 -11.35
N TYR A 315 -6.26 6.00 -10.33
CA TYR A 315 -4.81 5.95 -10.36
C TYR A 315 -4.35 4.50 -10.38
N ILE A 316 -3.23 4.24 -11.05
CA ILE A 316 -2.63 2.93 -11.23
C ILE A 316 -1.37 2.85 -10.39
N ASP A 317 -1.40 1.94 -9.42
CA ASP A 317 -0.23 1.58 -8.63
C ASP A 317 0.57 0.50 -9.37
N LEU A 318 1.86 0.76 -9.59
CA LEU A 318 2.81 -0.12 -10.25
C LEU A 318 3.67 -0.93 -9.27
N SER A 319 3.38 -0.85 -7.95
CA SER A 319 4.11 -1.56 -6.89
C SER A 319 4.16 -3.07 -7.12
N TRP A 320 5.12 -3.71 -6.47
CA TRP A 320 5.28 -5.17 -6.41
C TRP A 320 5.62 -5.80 -7.77
N VAL A 321 5.00 -6.94 -8.10
CA VAL A 321 5.37 -7.78 -9.25
C VAL A 321 5.11 -7.13 -10.61
N VAL A 322 4.31 -6.06 -10.67
CA VAL A 322 3.96 -5.39 -11.93
C VAL A 322 5.19 -4.88 -12.66
N LEU A 323 6.16 -4.33 -11.91
CA LEU A 323 7.38 -3.78 -12.50
C LEU A 323 8.14 -4.86 -13.29
N ASP A 324 8.45 -5.97 -12.63
CA ASP A 324 9.32 -7.00 -13.19
C ASP A 324 8.58 -7.91 -14.20
N ASP A 325 7.31 -8.24 -13.94
CA ASP A 325 6.56 -9.19 -14.77
C ASP A 325 5.92 -8.53 -16.00
N TYR A 326 5.60 -7.23 -15.93
CA TYR A 326 4.84 -6.54 -16.98
C TYR A 326 5.50 -5.29 -17.53
N VAL A 327 6.05 -4.42 -16.67
CA VAL A 327 6.56 -3.12 -17.12
C VAL A 327 7.90 -3.26 -17.81
N LEU A 328 8.91 -3.82 -17.14
CA LEU A 328 10.26 -3.93 -17.69
C LEU A 328 10.33 -4.81 -18.95
N PRO A 329 9.62 -5.96 -19.04
CA PRO A 329 9.63 -6.78 -20.26
C PRO A 329 8.99 -6.09 -21.48
N ASN A 330 8.15 -5.08 -21.27
CA ASN A 330 7.48 -4.33 -22.34
C ASN A 330 7.56 -2.82 -22.10
N LEU A 331 8.76 -2.35 -21.79
CA LEU A 331 9.00 -0.98 -21.32
C LEU A 331 8.49 0.09 -22.28
N GLU A 332 8.66 -0.09 -23.59
CA GLU A 332 8.22 0.87 -24.60
C GLU A 332 6.70 1.11 -24.56
N SER A 333 5.90 0.03 -24.51
CA SER A 333 4.44 0.14 -24.49
C SER A 333 3.94 0.77 -23.20
N TRP A 334 4.59 0.46 -22.07
CA TRP A 334 4.27 1.09 -20.78
C TRP A 334 4.66 2.57 -20.73
N VAL A 335 5.84 2.94 -21.23
CA VAL A 335 6.26 4.34 -21.36
C VAL A 335 5.27 5.12 -22.22
N LYS A 336 4.79 4.53 -23.33
CA LYS A 336 3.76 5.14 -24.18
C LYS A 336 2.43 5.32 -23.44
N LEU A 337 1.97 4.32 -22.70
CA LEU A 337 0.74 4.40 -21.90
C LEU A 337 0.86 5.46 -20.81
N ILE A 338 1.94 5.45 -20.03
CA ILE A 338 2.21 6.43 -18.98
C ILE A 338 2.28 7.83 -19.58
N SER A 339 2.89 7.98 -20.76
CA SER A 339 2.96 9.28 -21.43
C SER A 339 1.60 9.79 -21.92
N MET A 340 0.66 8.88 -22.21
CA MET A 340 -0.72 9.22 -22.58
C MET A 340 -1.56 9.66 -21.37
N TYR A 341 -1.28 9.11 -20.19
CA TYR A 341 -1.97 9.43 -18.93
C TYR A 341 -0.96 9.77 -17.81
N PRO A 342 -0.17 10.85 -17.97
CA PRO A 342 0.99 11.13 -17.10
C PRO A 342 0.62 11.39 -15.65
N ASP A 343 -0.63 11.76 -15.39
CA ASP A 343 -1.15 12.10 -14.06
C ASP A 343 -1.78 10.90 -13.31
N ARG A 344 -1.64 9.67 -13.83
CA ARG A 344 -2.40 8.50 -13.37
C ARG A 344 -1.59 7.31 -12.90
N PHE A 345 -0.27 7.39 -12.89
CA PHE A 345 0.59 6.29 -12.44
C PHE A 345 1.36 6.67 -11.17
N MET A 346 1.49 5.70 -10.28
CA MET A 346 2.21 5.81 -9.02
C MET A 346 3.13 4.59 -8.85
N ILE A 347 4.15 4.73 -8.00
CA ILE A 347 5.04 3.64 -7.61
C ILE A 347 4.98 3.46 -6.09
N GLY A 348 5.23 2.25 -5.64
CA GLY A 348 5.22 1.90 -4.22
C GLY A 348 6.08 0.68 -3.95
N SER A 349 6.48 0.50 -2.70
CA SER A 349 7.37 -0.58 -2.30
C SER A 349 6.64 -1.88 -2.01
N ASP A 350 5.38 -1.82 -1.58
CA ASP A 350 4.62 -2.98 -1.08
C ASP A 350 5.41 -3.78 -0.03
N VAL A 351 6.13 -3.07 0.84
CA VAL A 351 6.80 -3.71 1.98
C VAL A 351 5.77 -4.15 3.01
N VAL A 352 5.95 -5.36 3.53
CA VAL A 352 5.07 -5.97 4.53
C VAL A 352 5.81 -6.15 5.85
N GLY A 353 5.49 -5.29 6.82
CA GLY A 353 6.08 -5.31 8.17
C GLY A 353 7.58 -5.03 8.23
N THR A 354 8.24 -4.75 7.10
CA THR A 354 9.70 -4.60 6.95
C THR A 354 10.05 -3.33 6.18
N VAL A 355 9.66 -2.19 6.76
CA VAL A 355 9.79 -0.87 6.11
C VAL A 355 11.24 -0.48 5.80
N SER A 356 12.24 -1.05 6.49
CA SER A 356 13.67 -0.91 6.20
C SER A 356 14.05 -1.36 4.77
N LYS A 357 13.26 -2.24 4.14
CA LYS A 357 13.49 -2.71 2.77
C LYS A 357 12.96 -1.75 1.69
N MET A 358 12.30 -0.66 2.07
CA MET A 358 11.68 0.30 1.15
C MET A 358 12.65 0.79 0.06
N ASN A 359 13.86 1.21 0.45
CA ASN A 359 14.86 1.70 -0.50
C ASN A 359 15.25 0.62 -1.53
N GLN A 360 15.47 -0.61 -1.06
CA GLN A 360 15.80 -1.75 -1.90
C GLN A 360 14.69 -2.04 -2.93
N THR A 361 13.42 -1.96 -2.52
CA THR A 361 12.29 -2.27 -3.40
C THR A 361 11.94 -1.13 -4.36
N LEU A 362 12.18 0.13 -3.98
CA LEU A 362 11.92 1.28 -4.86
C LEU A 362 13.02 1.51 -5.90
N LYS A 363 14.27 1.13 -5.61
CA LYS A 363 15.40 1.37 -6.52
C LYS A 363 15.24 0.78 -7.94
N PRO A 364 14.68 -0.43 -8.13
CA PRO A 364 14.40 -0.97 -9.47
C PRO A 364 13.55 -0.07 -10.37
N TYR A 365 12.66 0.77 -9.81
CA TYR A 365 11.84 1.69 -10.59
C TYR A 365 12.66 2.75 -11.33
N ASP A 366 13.92 2.99 -10.95
CA ASP A 366 14.80 3.93 -11.64
C ASP A 366 14.97 3.58 -13.12
N LYS A 367 14.86 2.31 -13.51
CA LYS A 367 14.88 1.88 -14.92
C LYS A 367 13.66 2.40 -15.69
N LEU A 368 12.46 2.27 -15.12
CA LEU A 368 11.24 2.82 -15.69
C LEU A 368 11.31 4.35 -15.74
N LEU A 369 11.69 4.97 -14.63
CA LEU A 369 11.80 6.41 -14.49
C LEU A 369 12.79 6.99 -15.51
N ALA A 370 13.94 6.35 -15.73
CA ALA A 370 14.92 6.75 -16.73
C ALA A 370 14.37 6.79 -18.17
N ALA A 371 13.48 5.85 -18.50
CA ALA A 371 12.86 5.78 -19.81
C ALA A 371 11.74 6.83 -20.02
N LEU A 372 11.25 7.46 -18.94
CA LEU A 372 10.25 8.52 -19.02
C LEU A 372 10.88 9.91 -19.26
N PRO A 373 10.21 10.78 -20.03
CA PRO A 373 10.55 12.21 -20.10
C PRO A 373 10.55 12.83 -18.70
N GLU A 374 11.47 13.76 -18.42
CA GLU A 374 11.69 14.32 -17.08
C GLU A 374 10.41 14.83 -16.39
N LYS A 375 9.56 15.56 -17.11
CA LYS A 375 8.30 16.08 -16.56
C LYS A 375 7.32 14.97 -16.14
N ILE A 376 7.33 13.84 -16.85
CA ILE A 376 6.45 12.69 -16.56
C ILE A 376 7.08 11.83 -15.46
N ARG A 377 8.41 11.70 -15.47
CA ARG A 377 9.18 11.00 -14.44
C ARG A 377 8.86 11.51 -13.03
N ASN A 378 8.91 12.82 -12.81
CA ASN A 378 8.64 13.41 -11.50
C ASN A 378 7.19 13.19 -11.04
N LYS A 379 6.23 13.19 -11.98
CA LYS A 379 4.83 12.86 -11.71
C LYS A 379 4.66 11.44 -11.21
N VAL A 380 5.23 10.46 -11.93
CA VAL A 380 5.14 9.04 -11.58
C VAL A 380 5.88 8.74 -10.28
N ALA A 381 7.05 9.34 -10.09
CA ALA A 381 7.86 9.08 -8.92
C ALA A 381 7.28 9.70 -7.63
N HIS A 382 6.56 10.83 -7.73
CA HIS A 382 6.14 11.58 -6.55
C HIS A 382 4.84 12.39 -6.75
N ASP A 383 4.79 13.27 -7.76
CA ASP A 383 3.80 14.35 -7.74
C ASP A 383 2.34 13.85 -7.87
N ASN A 384 2.09 12.76 -8.60
CA ASN A 384 0.74 12.21 -8.72
C ASN A 384 0.17 11.79 -7.37
N PHE A 385 0.98 11.13 -6.55
CA PHE A 385 0.61 10.74 -5.20
C PHE A 385 0.40 11.97 -4.31
N ALA A 386 1.39 12.86 -4.25
CA ALA A 386 1.33 14.05 -3.41
C ALA A 386 0.13 14.95 -3.75
N ASN A 387 -0.11 15.19 -5.04
CA ASN A 387 -1.22 16.03 -5.52
C ASN A 387 -2.59 15.42 -5.19
N LEU A 388 -2.74 14.09 -5.28
CA LEU A 388 -3.99 13.43 -4.88
C LEU A 388 -4.28 13.68 -3.40
N PHE A 389 -3.33 13.41 -2.51
CA PHE A 389 -3.54 13.57 -1.07
C PHE A 389 -3.69 15.04 -0.65
N GLU A 390 -2.98 15.96 -1.29
CA GLU A 390 -3.15 17.41 -1.08
C GLU A 390 -4.55 17.86 -1.51
N SER A 391 -5.01 17.47 -2.69
CA SER A 391 -6.36 17.78 -3.19
C SER A 391 -7.45 17.25 -2.26
N MET A 392 -7.32 15.99 -1.82
CA MET A 392 -8.25 15.39 -0.87
C MET A 392 -8.25 16.11 0.48
N SER A 393 -7.07 16.51 0.97
CA SER A 393 -6.92 17.31 2.20
C SER A 393 -7.61 18.67 2.10
N LEU A 394 -7.46 19.37 0.96
CA LEU A 394 -8.12 20.64 0.70
C LEU A 394 -9.64 20.50 0.69
N MET A 395 -10.15 19.43 0.06
CA MET A 395 -11.58 19.17 0.02
C MET A 395 -12.15 18.80 1.40
N ARG A 396 -11.45 18.00 2.20
CA ARG A 396 -11.84 17.72 3.60
C ARG A 396 -11.93 19.01 4.41
N ARG A 397 -10.93 19.90 4.31
CA ARG A 397 -10.92 21.18 5.01
C ARG A 397 -12.10 22.06 4.59
N LYS A 398 -12.32 22.21 3.28
CA LYS A 398 -13.42 23.02 2.72
C LYS A 398 -14.80 22.56 3.19
N ASN A 399 -14.96 21.28 3.47
CA ASN A 399 -16.23 20.67 3.86
C ASN A 399 -16.32 20.33 5.37
N GLY A 400 -15.38 20.82 6.19
CA GLY A 400 -15.44 20.65 7.64
C GLY A 400 -15.07 19.25 8.16
N PHE A 401 -14.39 18.43 7.35
CA PHE A 401 -13.95 17.08 7.71
C PHE A 401 -12.49 17.02 8.23
N GLY A 402 -11.91 18.15 8.64
CA GLY A 402 -10.54 18.23 9.17
C GLY A 402 -9.48 18.70 8.17
N ASP A 403 -8.32 19.13 8.69
CA ASP A 403 -7.29 19.82 7.91
C ASP A 403 -6.37 18.92 7.10
N LYS A 404 -6.12 17.70 7.60
CA LYS A 404 -5.29 16.66 6.97
C LYS A 404 -6.07 15.35 7.01
N GLY A 405 -5.94 14.55 8.06
CA GLY A 405 -6.77 13.38 8.27
C GLY A 405 -8.22 13.73 8.62
N ILE A 406 -9.13 12.80 8.34
CA ILE A 406 -10.56 12.98 8.55
C ILE A 406 -10.91 13.14 10.04
N ARG A 407 -11.82 14.08 10.30
CA ARG A 407 -12.55 14.25 11.56
C ARG A 407 -14.04 14.24 11.27
N ILE A 408 -14.78 13.49 12.06
CA ILE A 408 -16.25 13.48 12.05
C ILE A 408 -16.75 13.76 13.46
N SER A 409 -17.96 14.33 13.56
CA SER A 409 -18.56 14.67 14.84
C SER A 409 -18.84 13.41 15.69
N PRO A 410 -18.76 13.47 17.04
CA PRO A 410 -19.05 12.32 17.90
C PRO A 410 -20.44 11.71 17.68
N ASP A 411 -21.44 12.51 17.30
CA ASP A 411 -22.82 12.11 16.99
C ASP A 411 -23.05 11.71 15.52
N TYR A 412 -22.02 11.79 14.67
CA TYR A 412 -22.12 11.39 13.26
C TYR A 412 -22.52 9.91 13.13
N VAL A 413 -23.51 9.62 12.30
CA VAL A 413 -23.91 8.26 11.92
C VAL A 413 -24.14 8.23 10.42
N TYR A 414 -23.74 7.14 9.77
CA TYR A 414 -24.02 6.93 8.35
C TYR A 414 -25.33 6.18 8.17
N SER A 415 -26.16 6.60 7.23
CA SER A 415 -27.53 6.06 7.12
C SER A 415 -27.54 4.55 6.87
N ASP A 416 -28.29 3.80 7.68
CA ASP A 416 -28.54 2.35 7.52
C ASP A 416 -29.34 1.99 6.27
N LYS A 417 -29.87 2.98 5.55
CA LYS A 417 -30.72 2.79 4.37
C LYS A 417 -29.98 3.09 3.06
N LEU A 418 -28.95 3.92 3.10
CA LEU A 418 -28.23 4.34 1.89
C LEU A 418 -27.28 3.24 1.42
N HIS A 419 -27.25 2.99 0.12
CA HIS A 419 -26.27 2.11 -0.55
C HIS A 419 -26.23 0.65 -0.04
N VAL A 420 -27.26 0.18 0.68
CA VAL A 420 -27.33 -1.21 1.17
C VAL A 420 -27.68 -2.23 0.08
N ARG A 421 -28.28 -1.77 -1.02
CA ARG A 421 -28.64 -2.57 -2.20
C ARG A 421 -28.34 -1.73 -3.45
N PRO A 422 -27.07 -1.61 -3.85
CA PRO A 422 -26.71 -0.85 -5.04
C PRO A 422 -27.30 -1.51 -6.30
N ASP A 423 -27.83 -0.69 -7.20
CA ASP A 423 -28.24 -1.11 -8.54
C ASP A 423 -27.04 -0.96 -9.48
N PHE A 424 -26.20 -2.01 -9.55
CA PHE A 424 -25.07 -2.02 -10.46
C PHE A 424 -25.55 -2.23 -11.89
N LYS A 425 -25.12 -1.33 -12.79
CA LYS A 425 -25.30 -1.51 -14.22
C LYS A 425 -24.22 -2.46 -14.74
N ASN A 426 -24.62 -3.63 -15.23
CA ASN A 426 -23.68 -4.62 -15.78
C ASN A 426 -22.74 -3.98 -16.81
N SER A 427 -21.43 -4.16 -16.59
CA SER A 427 -20.40 -3.77 -17.56
C SER A 427 -20.15 -4.90 -18.56
N ASN A 428 -19.81 -4.51 -19.79
CA ASN A 428 -19.34 -5.43 -20.83
C ASN A 428 -18.09 -4.90 -21.56
N ILE A 429 -17.24 -4.15 -20.85
CA ILE A 429 -16.03 -3.54 -21.42
C ILE A 429 -15.08 -4.61 -21.96
N MET A 430 -14.94 -5.72 -21.25
CA MET A 430 -14.05 -6.83 -21.60
C MET A 430 -14.52 -7.55 -22.86
N GLU A 431 -15.81 -7.88 -22.91
CA GLU A 431 -16.44 -8.61 -24.01
C GLU A 431 -16.37 -7.81 -25.30
N LYS A 432 -16.83 -6.54 -25.27
CA LYS A 432 -16.79 -5.63 -26.43
C LYS A 432 -15.39 -5.46 -27.00
N ARG A 433 -14.37 -5.42 -26.13
CA ARG A 433 -12.97 -5.27 -26.57
C ARG A 433 -12.38 -6.55 -27.13
N THR A 434 -12.71 -7.68 -26.51
CA THR A 434 -12.29 -8.99 -27.02
C THR A 434 -12.86 -9.26 -28.41
N GLU A 435 -14.15 -8.98 -28.63
CA GLU A 435 -14.79 -9.09 -29.94
C GLU A 435 -14.14 -8.15 -30.98
N SER A 436 -13.89 -6.90 -30.60
CA SER A 436 -13.23 -5.93 -31.50
C SER A 436 -11.80 -6.34 -31.88
N LEU A 437 -11.09 -7.09 -31.05
CA LEU A 437 -9.73 -7.58 -31.34
C LEU A 437 -9.75 -8.84 -32.21
N GLN A 438 -10.82 -9.65 -32.15
CA GLN A 438 -10.99 -10.83 -33.01
C GLN A 438 -11.44 -10.46 -34.43
N ASN A 439 -12.12 -9.32 -34.58
CA ASN A 439 -12.62 -8.83 -35.86
C ASN A 439 -11.62 -7.94 -36.64
N LYS A 440 -10.38 -7.80 -36.14
CA LYS A 440 -9.26 -7.11 -36.80
C LYS A 440 -8.16 -8.10 -37.08
#